data_AF-A0A7Y5AD74-F1
#
_entry.id   AF-A0A7Y5AD74-F1
#
_cell.length_a   1.000
_cell.length_b   1.000
_cell.length_c   1.000
_cell.angle_alpha   90.00
_cell.angle_beta   90.00
_cell.angle_gamma   90.00
#
_symmetry.space_group_name_H-M   'P 1'
#
loop_
_entity.id
_entity.type
_entity.pdbx_description
1 polymer ?
#
loop_
_entity_poly.entity_id
_entity_poly.type
_entity_poly.pdbx_seq_one_letter_code
_entity_poly.pdbx_strand_id
1 'polypeptide(L)'
;MSQHAFSDAERAAIYRAIGERRDMRHFAAGEVAPQLLGRLLAAAHQAPSVGLMQPWRFIRITQRDLRTRIQALVEAERVRT
;
A
#
# COMPACT_ATOMS: atom_id res chain seq x y z
N MET A 1 6.29 -32.80 -6.68
CA MET A 1 6.38 -31.38 -6.24
C MET A 1 7.80 -31.11 -5.79
N SER A 2 8.36 -29.94 -6.11
CA SER A 2 9.73 -29.59 -5.67
C SER A 2 9.76 -29.42 -4.14
N GLN A 3 10.89 -29.72 -3.51
CA GLN A 3 11.12 -29.55 -2.07
C GLN A 3 10.85 -28.11 -1.57
N HIS A 4 10.84 -27.13 -2.47
CA HIS A 4 10.65 -25.71 -2.17
C HIS A 4 9.32 -25.14 -2.69
N ALA A 5 8.41 -25.99 -3.15
CA ALA A 5 7.10 -25.53 -3.59
C ALA A 5 6.24 -25.11 -2.40
N PHE A 6 5.59 -23.95 -2.51
CA PHE A 6 4.49 -23.59 -1.62
C PHE A 6 3.37 -24.63 -1.70
N SER A 7 2.76 -24.93 -0.56
CA SER A 7 1.57 -25.77 -0.47
C SER A 7 0.42 -25.16 -1.27
N ASP A 8 -0.56 -26.00 -1.64
CA ASP A 8 -1.73 -25.52 -2.37
C ASP A 8 -2.54 -24.49 -1.55
N ALA A 9 -2.54 -24.63 -0.21
CA ALA A 9 -3.16 -23.66 0.69
C ALA A 9 -2.46 -22.30 0.66
N GLU A 10 -1.12 -22.26 0.70
CA GLU A 10 -0.34 -21.02 0.60
C GLU A 10 -0.52 -20.33 -0.75
N ARG A 11 -0.52 -21.12 -1.84
CA ARG A 11 -0.77 -20.61 -3.19
C ARG A 11 -2.17 -20.00 -3.30
N ALA A 12 -3.19 -20.71 -2.80
CA ALA A 12 -4.57 -20.23 -2.79
C ALA A 12 -4.71 -18.93 -1.97
N ALA A 13 -4.04 -18.84 -0.82
CA ALA A 13 -4.05 -17.64 0.02
C ALA A 13 -3.46 -16.42 -0.71
N ILE A 14 -2.35 -16.59 -1.43
CA ILE A 14 -1.74 -15.51 -2.24
C ILE A 14 -2.72 -15.01 -3.31
N TYR A 15 -3.29 -15.93 -4.10
CA TYR A 15 -4.23 -15.55 -5.16
C TYR A 15 -5.49 -14.88 -4.61
N ARG A 16 -5.98 -15.35 -3.46
CA ARG A 16 -7.09 -14.70 -2.75
C ARG A 16 -6.75 -13.28 -2.34
N ALA A 17 -5.58 -13.05 -1.72
CA ALA A 17 -5.16 -11.71 -1.29
C ALA A 17 -5.05 -10.73 -2.48
N ILE A 18 -4.50 -11.19 -3.61
CA ILE A 18 -4.43 -10.40 -4.85
C ILE A 18 -5.84 -10.11 -5.39
N GLY A 19 -6.71 -11.12 -5.43
CA GLY A 19 -8.08 -11.02 -5.95
C GLY A 19 -9.02 -10.18 -5.10
N GLU A 20 -8.78 -10.07 -3.79
CA GLU A 20 -9.55 -9.23 -2.86
C GLU A 20 -9.12 -7.74 -2.88
N ARG A 21 -7.94 -7.42 -3.44
CA ARG A 21 -7.45 -6.05 -3.50
C ARG A 21 -8.38 -5.17 -4.36
N ARG A 22 -8.78 -4.01 -3.82
CA ARG A 22 -9.61 -3.02 -4.51
C ARG A 22 -8.98 -1.63 -4.47
N ASP A 23 -9.23 -0.84 -5.50
CA ASP A 23 -8.99 0.60 -5.48
C ASP A 23 -10.14 1.26 -4.70
N MET A 24 -9.86 1.70 -3.47
CA MET A 24 -10.87 2.22 -2.54
C MET A 24 -10.82 3.74 -2.49
N ARG A 25 -11.99 4.38 -2.68
CA ARG A 25 -12.14 5.86 -2.65
C ARG A 25 -12.83 6.39 -1.39
N HIS A 26 -13.49 5.51 -0.63
CA HIS A 26 -14.16 5.85 0.62
C HIS A 26 -13.68 4.89 1.71
N PHE A 27 -13.36 5.43 2.87
CA PHE A 27 -12.86 4.70 4.03
C PHE A 27 -13.78 4.92 5.22
N ALA A 28 -13.93 3.89 6.05
CA ALA A 28 -14.58 4.06 7.34
C ALA A 28 -13.79 5.06 8.20
N ALA A 29 -14.49 5.79 9.07
CA ALA A 29 -13.86 6.65 10.06
C ALA A 29 -13.00 5.83 11.03
N GLY A 30 -12.00 6.48 11.64
CA GLY A 30 -11.07 5.86 12.58
C GLY A 30 -9.62 5.97 12.09
N GLU A 31 -8.76 5.18 12.72
CA GLU A 31 -7.33 5.18 12.45
C GLU A 31 -6.82 3.76 12.23
N VAL A 32 -5.78 3.63 11.40
CA VAL A 32 -5.05 2.38 11.26
C VAL A 32 -4.19 2.18 12.50
N ALA A 33 -4.38 1.05 13.19
CA ALA A 33 -3.58 0.69 14.35
C ALA A 33 -2.07 0.77 14.03
N PRO A 34 -1.23 1.38 14.89
CA PRO A 34 0.19 1.59 14.60
C PRO A 34 0.94 0.31 14.22
N GLN A 35 0.63 -0.81 14.87
CA GLN A 35 1.25 -2.11 14.62
C GLN A 35 0.84 -2.66 13.25
N LEU A 36 -0.39 -2.45 12.83
CA LEU A 36 -0.85 -2.84 11.50
C LEU A 36 -0.13 -2.02 10.42
N LEU A 37 -0.01 -0.72 10.60
CA LEU A 37 0.75 0.14 9.68
C LEU A 37 2.21 -0.33 9.57
N GLY A 38 2.85 -0.67 10.69
CA GLY A 38 4.21 -1.23 10.71
C GLY A 38 4.34 -2.50 9.87
N ARG A 39 3.39 -3.45 10.01
CA ARG A 39 3.38 -4.67 9.19
C ARG A 39 3.20 -4.39 7.69
N LEU A 40 2.36 -3.41 7.34
CA LEU A 40 2.14 -3.03 5.94
C LEU A 40 3.41 -2.42 5.31
N LEU A 41 4.09 -1.54 6.04
CA LEU A 41 5.35 -0.95 5.56
C LEU A 41 6.45 -2.00 5.44
N ALA A 42 6.57 -2.92 6.41
CA ALA A 42 7.51 -4.02 6.35
C ALA A 42 7.27 -4.93 5.13
N ALA A 43 6.00 -5.24 4.82
CA ALA A 43 5.65 -5.99 3.61
C ALA A 43 6.00 -5.21 2.33
N ALA A 44 5.76 -3.90 2.31
CA ALA A 44 6.10 -3.05 1.16
C ALA A 44 7.62 -2.99 0.90
N HIS A 45 8.44 -3.02 1.96
CA HIS A 45 9.91 -3.10 1.84
C HIS A 45 10.43 -4.42 1.26
N GLN A 46 9.63 -5.50 1.27
CA GLN A 46 10.01 -6.76 0.63
C GLN A 46 9.81 -6.75 -0.88
N ALA A 47 9.23 -5.68 -1.45
CA ALA A 47 9.09 -5.53 -2.89
C ALA A 47 10.48 -5.51 -3.57
N PRO A 48 10.63 -6.19 -4.72
CA PRO A 48 11.90 -6.23 -5.41
C PRO A 48 12.25 -4.86 -6.00
N SER A 49 13.54 -4.54 -6.04
CA SER A 49 14.08 -3.37 -6.72
C SER A 49 15.36 -3.76 -7.45
N VAL A 50 15.67 -3.08 -8.55
CA VAL A 50 16.94 -3.27 -9.27
C VAL A 50 18.11 -3.09 -8.29
N GLY A 51 19.01 -4.06 -8.22
CA GLY A 51 20.18 -4.03 -7.33
C GLY A 51 19.86 -3.92 -5.82
N LEU A 52 18.64 -4.27 -5.39
CA LEU A 52 18.18 -4.10 -3.99
C LEU A 52 18.29 -2.66 -3.45
N MET A 53 18.30 -1.66 -4.34
CA MET A 53 18.53 -0.27 -3.96
C MET A 53 17.38 0.38 -3.17
N GLN A 54 16.16 -0.17 -3.25
CA GLN A 54 14.95 0.35 -2.62
C GLN A 54 14.82 1.89 -2.75
N PRO A 55 14.71 2.43 -3.99
CA PRO A 55 14.85 3.87 -4.24
C PRO A 55 13.57 4.64 -3.91
N TRP A 56 12.81 4.17 -2.92
CA TRP A 56 11.55 4.71 -2.47
C TRP A 56 11.63 5.21 -1.03
N ARG A 57 10.70 6.10 -0.71
CA ARG A 57 10.44 6.59 0.65
C ARG A 57 8.94 6.52 0.90
N PHE A 58 8.55 6.00 2.05
CA PHE A 58 7.17 6.08 2.51
C PHE A 58 7.02 7.33 3.38
N ILE A 59 6.16 8.26 2.95
CA ILE A 59 5.88 9.50 3.69
C ILE A 59 4.46 9.39 4.26
N ARG A 60 4.35 9.43 5.60
CA ARG A 60 3.05 9.46 6.28
C ARG A 60 2.65 10.91 6.57
N ILE A 61 1.62 11.39 5.91
CA ILE A 61 1.06 12.72 6.15
C ILE A 61 0.01 12.64 7.24
N THR A 62 0.34 13.09 8.44
CA THR A 62 -0.57 13.10 9.61
C THR A 62 -1.28 14.44 9.80
N GLN A 63 -0.66 15.53 9.36
CA GLN A 63 -1.23 16.87 9.45
C GLN A 63 -2.39 17.04 8.47
N ARG A 64 -3.59 17.33 9.00
CA ARG A 64 -4.83 17.46 8.20
C ARG A 64 -4.73 18.63 7.23
N ASP A 65 -4.24 19.79 7.66
CA ASP A 65 -4.14 20.98 6.80
C ASP A 65 -3.21 20.77 5.60
N LEU A 66 -2.12 20.04 5.80
CA LEU A 66 -1.23 19.65 4.71
C LEU A 66 -1.94 18.72 3.71
N ARG A 67 -2.73 17.74 4.19
CA ARG A 67 -3.52 16.86 3.32
C ARG A 67 -4.54 17.66 2.49
N THR A 68 -5.24 18.61 3.10
CA THR A 68 -6.21 19.48 2.41
C THR A 68 -5.55 20.30 1.31
N ARG A 69 -4.38 20.92 1.60
CA ARG A 69 -3.64 21.68 0.59
C ARG A 69 -3.18 20.82 -0.59
N ILE A 70 -2.70 19.60 -0.32
CA ILE A 70 -2.32 18.66 -1.40
C ILE A 70 -3.54 18.29 -2.24
N GLN A 71 -4.68 17.98 -1.61
CA GLN A 71 -5.91 17.66 -2.33
C GLN A 71 -6.34 18.81 -3.24
N ALA A 72 -6.29 20.06 -2.77
CA ALA A 72 -6.64 21.23 -3.57
C ALA A 72 -5.72 21.40 -4.80
N LEU A 73 -4.42 21.13 -4.66
CA LEU A 73 -3.47 21.15 -5.78
C LEU A 73 -3.80 20.09 -6.83
N VAL A 74 -4.10 18.86 -6.40
CA VAL A 74 -4.49 17.77 -7.31
C VAL A 74 -5.80 18.12 -8.03
N GLU A 75 -6.77 18.69 -7.32
CA GLU A 75 -8.05 19.08 -7.92
C GLU A 75 -7.89 20.20 -8.96
N ALA A 76 -7.04 21.19 -8.68
CA ALA A 76 -6.74 22.25 -9.64
C ALA A 76 -6.11 21.69 -10.93
N GLU A 77 -5.24 20.69 -10.83
CA GLU A 77 -4.64 20.04 -12.01
C GLU A 77 -5.65 19.18 -12.78
N ARG A 78 -6.54 18.48 -12.07
CA ARG A 78 -7.63 17.68 -12.67
C ARG A 78 -8.61 18.53 -13.50
N VAL A 79 -8.78 19.81 -13.18
CA VAL A 79 -9.64 20.72 -13.96
C VAL A 79 -8.92 21.26 -15.21
N ARG A 80 -7.58 21.29 -15.21
CA ARG A 80 -6.77 21.80 -16.32
C ARG A 80 -6.53 20.78 -17.43
N THR A 81 -6.66 19.49 -17.13
CA THR A 81 -6.36 18.35 -18.01
C THR A 81 -7.60 17.51 -18.23
#